data_AF-A0A2W0HBU9-F1
#
_entry.id   AF-A0A2W0HBU9-F1
#
_cell.length_a   1.000
_cell.length_b   1.000
_cell.length_c   1.000
_cell.angle_alpha   90.00
_cell.angle_beta   90.00
_cell.angle_gamma   90.00
#
_symmetry.space_group_name_H-M   'P 1'
#
loop_
_entity.id
_entity.type
_entity.pdbx_description
1 polymer ?
#
loop_
_entity_poly.entity_id
_entity_poly.type
_entity_poly.pdbx_seq_one_letter_code
_entity_poly.pdbx_strand_id
1 'polypeptide(L)'
;MPEPVKLETFESGEITEGLLALGSNQKSAFAFGMGSAVYLSAPGGELDSEEAKALFEARLAECRQEKGFEEQMVAADLHPLYETKFIEVKKEAPVIGVQHHHAHHVSCMLDNQIQDPCFGIILDGTGYGTDGCTWGFEFLYGNAAEFRRLAHLRYSPLPGGDRAVMEPWRAAAGMLMEGFPDEGREMAYRFFPGKKEAIDLIDQMVRLRLNTPPAGTCGRLFDVVSAVLGLCHTAAYEGQGAVLLTDCAMKALERGAEAESYSWLSSVKDGVLEIDMMPALWEIMREKSEGKSPDEIALRFHRTVIESCVSVTEKLASVHPKLNRKVVLSGGSFQNPILTKGIAAGLQSKDLTVYTHNRIPCHDGGLAAGQLLIAAGRKQERGG
;
A
#
# COMPACT_ATOMS: atom_id res chain seq x y z
N MET A 1 -17.61 -27.16 16.86
CA MET A 1 -16.32 -27.28 16.15
C MET A 1 -16.08 -25.95 15.47
N PRO A 2 -14.89 -25.35 15.54
CA PRO A 2 -14.58 -24.18 14.72
C PRO A 2 -14.79 -24.51 13.24
N GLU A 3 -15.18 -23.52 12.45
CA GLU A 3 -15.32 -23.71 11.00
C GLU A 3 -13.94 -24.03 10.39
N PRO A 4 -13.87 -24.99 9.43
CA PRO A 4 -12.60 -25.36 8.82
C PRO A 4 -11.98 -24.17 8.08
N VAL A 5 -10.66 -24.07 8.11
CA VAL A 5 -9.92 -23.01 7.44
C VAL A 5 -10.13 -23.10 5.93
N LYS A 6 -10.75 -22.07 5.35
CA LYS A 6 -10.86 -21.96 3.89
C LYS A 6 -9.48 -21.69 3.28
N LEU A 7 -9.10 -22.54 2.34
CA LEU A 7 -7.85 -22.45 1.58
C LEU A 7 -8.16 -22.26 0.10
N GLU A 8 -7.50 -21.29 -0.53
CA GLU A 8 -7.45 -21.18 -1.97
C GLU A 8 -6.14 -21.73 -2.52
N THR A 9 -6.21 -22.45 -3.63
CA THR A 9 -5.03 -23.07 -4.26
C THR A 9 -4.66 -22.37 -5.58
N PHE A 10 -3.37 -22.19 -5.78
CA PHE A 10 -2.78 -21.58 -6.98
C PHE A 10 -1.58 -22.41 -7.44
N GLU A 11 -1.39 -22.54 -8.75
CA GLU A 11 -0.15 -23.08 -9.29
C GLU A 11 0.87 -21.94 -9.42
N SER A 12 2.06 -22.11 -8.87
CA SER A 12 3.13 -21.11 -8.93
C SER A 12 4.03 -21.26 -10.16
N GLY A 13 4.12 -22.48 -10.72
CA GLY A 13 5.15 -22.83 -11.70
C GLY A 13 6.56 -22.97 -11.12
N GLU A 14 6.72 -22.86 -9.79
CA GLU A 14 7.96 -23.04 -9.05
C GLU A 14 7.78 -24.07 -7.92
N ILE A 15 8.87 -24.72 -7.47
CA ILE A 15 8.77 -25.63 -6.32
C ILE A 15 8.64 -24.80 -5.03
N THR A 16 7.49 -24.91 -4.38
CA THR A 16 7.14 -24.23 -3.13
C THR A 16 7.14 -25.16 -1.91
N GLU A 17 7.45 -26.44 -2.11
CA GLU A 17 7.46 -27.49 -1.06
C GLU A 17 8.22 -27.05 0.19
N GLY A 18 7.54 -27.19 1.34
CA GLY A 18 8.07 -26.89 2.67
C GLY A 18 8.24 -25.39 2.96
N LEU A 19 7.64 -24.51 2.16
CA LEU A 19 7.62 -23.07 2.46
C LEU A 19 6.36 -22.69 3.22
N LEU A 20 6.52 -21.82 4.22
CA LEU A 20 5.44 -21.14 4.93
C LEU A 20 5.65 -19.63 4.80
N ALA A 21 4.60 -18.88 4.53
CA ALA A 21 4.59 -17.42 4.56
C ALA A 21 3.56 -16.93 5.57
N LEU A 22 3.98 -16.02 6.45
CA LEU A 22 3.16 -15.58 7.59
C LEU A 22 2.31 -14.35 7.30
N GLY A 23 2.52 -13.69 6.15
CA GLY A 23 1.76 -12.52 5.74
C GLY A 23 2.10 -11.26 6.53
N SER A 24 1.08 -10.44 6.72
CA SER A 24 1.07 -9.13 7.38
C SER A 24 0.39 -9.21 8.76
N ASN A 25 0.54 -8.14 9.55
CA ASN A 25 -0.27 -7.95 10.76
C ASN A 25 -1.73 -7.62 10.45
N GLN A 26 -1.97 -6.80 9.42
CA GLN A 26 -3.31 -6.35 9.06
C GLN A 26 -3.99 -7.34 8.13
N LYS A 27 -5.30 -7.57 8.32
CA LYS A 27 -6.07 -8.55 7.53
C LYS A 27 -5.31 -9.88 7.36
N SER A 28 -4.74 -10.36 8.47
CA SER A 28 -3.69 -11.39 8.47
C SER A 28 -4.10 -12.67 7.76
N ALA A 29 -3.19 -13.22 6.97
CA ALA A 29 -3.35 -14.49 6.27
C ALA A 29 -1.98 -15.18 6.19
N PHE A 30 -1.96 -16.51 6.21
CA PHE A 30 -0.77 -17.29 5.92
C PHE A 30 -0.91 -18.04 4.59
N ALA A 31 0.22 -18.42 4.01
CA ALA A 31 0.26 -19.31 2.86
C ALA A 31 1.31 -20.40 3.06
N PHE A 32 1.08 -21.59 2.53
CA PHE A 32 2.08 -22.66 2.53
C PHE A 32 2.16 -23.36 1.17
N GLY A 33 3.31 -23.96 0.89
CA GLY A 33 3.59 -24.62 -0.38
C GLY A 33 3.69 -26.14 -0.28
N MET A 34 3.10 -26.84 -1.25
CA MET A 34 3.25 -28.29 -1.44
C MET A 34 3.43 -28.57 -2.93
N GLY A 35 4.54 -29.19 -3.32
CA GLY A 35 4.94 -29.34 -4.71
C GLY A 35 5.12 -27.97 -5.38
N SER A 36 4.30 -27.68 -6.38
CA SER A 36 4.17 -26.37 -7.05
C SER A 36 2.91 -25.59 -6.65
N ALA A 37 2.11 -26.12 -5.74
CA ALA A 37 0.88 -25.49 -5.30
C ALA A 37 1.15 -24.51 -4.16
N VAL A 38 0.45 -23.38 -4.18
CA VAL A 38 0.35 -22.40 -3.11
C VAL A 38 -1.03 -22.49 -2.49
N TYR A 39 -1.11 -22.73 -1.19
CA TYR A 39 -2.34 -22.71 -0.41
C TYR A 39 -2.40 -21.43 0.40
N LEU A 40 -3.34 -20.54 0.10
CA LEU A 40 -3.55 -19.28 0.82
C LEU A 40 -4.75 -19.42 1.75
N SER A 41 -4.58 -19.08 3.03
CA SER A 41 -5.68 -19.01 3.99
C SER A 41 -6.58 -17.80 3.72
N ALA A 42 -7.88 -17.94 3.92
CA ALA A 42 -8.79 -16.79 3.92
C ALA A 42 -8.33 -15.73 4.95
N PRO A 43 -8.38 -14.43 4.60
CA PRO A 43 -7.93 -13.36 5.48
C PRO A 43 -8.71 -13.33 6.79
N GLY A 44 -7.98 -13.17 7.88
CA GLY A 44 -8.51 -12.93 9.22
C GLY A 44 -8.58 -11.43 9.54
N GLY A 45 -8.53 -11.13 10.84
CA GLY A 45 -8.47 -9.76 11.35
C GLY A 45 -7.04 -9.27 11.58
N GLU A 46 -6.94 -8.21 12.36
CA GLU A 46 -5.69 -7.62 12.82
C GLU A 46 -5.02 -8.51 13.88
N LEU A 47 -3.69 -8.63 13.84
CA LEU A 47 -2.89 -9.28 14.88
C LEU A 47 -2.48 -8.26 15.96
N ASP A 48 -3.46 -7.75 16.70
CA ASP A 48 -3.28 -6.68 17.70
C ASP A 48 -3.47 -7.13 19.16
N SER A 49 -3.78 -8.41 19.36
CA SER A 49 -4.09 -9.03 20.65
C SER A 49 -3.54 -10.45 20.73
N GLU A 50 -3.28 -10.93 21.94
CA GLU A 50 -2.82 -12.32 22.16
C GLU A 50 -3.88 -13.33 21.71
N GLU A 51 -5.16 -13.01 21.83
CA GLU A 51 -6.26 -13.81 21.33
C GLU A 51 -6.23 -13.94 19.80
N ALA A 52 -5.95 -12.84 19.08
CA ALA A 52 -5.83 -12.86 17.62
C ALA A 52 -4.63 -13.70 17.15
N LYS A 53 -3.49 -13.61 17.85
CA LYS A 53 -2.31 -14.44 17.58
C LYS A 53 -2.58 -15.92 17.84
N ALA A 54 -3.15 -16.26 18.99
CA ALA A 54 -3.49 -17.65 19.32
C ALA A 54 -4.48 -18.25 18.30
N LEU A 55 -5.43 -17.46 17.81
CA LEU A 55 -6.34 -17.90 16.75
C LEU A 55 -5.60 -18.14 15.42
N PHE A 56 -4.67 -17.27 15.05
CA PHE A 56 -3.82 -17.47 13.86
C PHE A 56 -3.00 -18.76 13.95
N GLU A 57 -2.34 -18.99 15.09
CA GLU A 57 -1.54 -20.19 15.35
C GLU A 57 -2.39 -21.46 15.33
N ALA A 58 -3.58 -21.43 15.93
CA ALA A 58 -4.51 -22.56 15.91
C ALA A 58 -4.94 -22.92 14.49
N ARG A 59 -5.28 -21.93 13.66
CA ARG A 59 -5.65 -22.12 12.24
C ARG A 59 -4.50 -22.70 11.42
N LEU A 60 -3.27 -22.23 11.67
CA LEU A 60 -2.08 -22.74 11.02
C LEU A 60 -1.80 -24.20 11.41
N ALA A 61 -1.92 -24.52 12.70
CA ALA A 61 -1.76 -25.88 13.22
C ALA A 61 -2.79 -26.86 12.65
N GLU A 62 -4.05 -26.44 12.51
CA GLU A 62 -5.10 -27.21 11.84
C GLU A 62 -4.71 -27.54 10.39
N CYS A 63 -4.23 -26.54 9.63
CA CYS A 63 -3.78 -26.76 8.25
C CYS A 63 -2.58 -27.71 8.16
N ARG A 64 -1.62 -27.61 9.10
CA ARG A 64 -0.46 -28.54 9.20
C ARG A 64 -0.97 -29.97 9.37
N GLN A 65 -1.91 -30.18 10.28
CA GLN A 65 -2.47 -31.50 10.55
C GLN A 65 -3.29 -32.04 9.36
N GLU A 66 -4.14 -31.23 8.76
CA GLU A 66 -5.04 -31.67 7.68
C GLU A 66 -4.28 -31.97 6.39
N LYS A 67 -3.32 -31.12 6.01
CA LYS A 67 -2.56 -31.29 4.76
C LYS A 67 -1.28 -32.11 4.91
N GLY A 68 -0.85 -32.38 6.15
CA GLY A 68 0.41 -33.06 6.41
C GLY A 68 1.63 -32.25 5.95
N PHE A 69 1.51 -30.92 5.89
CA PHE A 69 2.62 -30.05 5.50
C PHE A 69 3.51 -29.77 6.71
N GLU A 70 4.82 -29.69 6.48
CA GLU A 70 5.79 -29.25 7.47
C GLU A 70 6.67 -28.16 6.88
N GLU A 71 6.74 -27.01 7.54
CA GLU A 71 7.60 -25.93 7.09
C GLU A 71 9.09 -26.24 7.34
N GLN A 72 9.87 -26.09 6.28
CA GLN A 72 11.33 -26.16 6.26
C GLN A 72 11.95 -24.77 6.17
N MET A 73 11.18 -23.76 5.78
CA MET A 73 11.60 -22.37 5.65
C MET A 73 10.39 -21.46 5.76
N VAL A 74 10.58 -20.31 6.39
CA VAL A 74 9.52 -19.34 6.68
C VAL A 74 9.81 -18.02 5.98
N ALA A 75 8.81 -17.42 5.37
CA ALA A 75 8.83 -16.07 4.83
C ALA A 75 8.00 -15.16 5.73
N ALA A 76 8.54 -14.00 6.07
CA ALA A 76 7.86 -13.00 6.88
C ALA A 76 8.17 -11.59 6.36
N ASP A 77 7.30 -10.63 6.66
CA ASP A 77 7.51 -9.24 6.30
C ASP A 77 8.82 -8.70 6.89
N LEU A 78 9.49 -7.79 6.18
CA LEU A 78 10.69 -7.12 6.69
C LEU A 78 10.40 -6.26 7.93
N HIS A 79 9.17 -5.79 8.14
CA HIS A 79 8.82 -4.90 9.24
C HIS A 79 9.31 -5.45 10.60
N PRO A 80 10.19 -4.74 11.33
CA PRO A 80 10.86 -5.26 12.52
C PRO A 80 9.92 -5.58 13.69
N LEU A 81 8.76 -4.93 13.74
CA LEU A 81 7.81 -5.03 14.86
C LEU A 81 6.51 -5.78 14.52
N TYR A 82 6.41 -6.46 13.37
CA TYR A 82 5.21 -7.24 13.08
C TYR A 82 5.12 -8.46 13.99
N GLU A 83 3.89 -8.73 14.45
CA GLU A 83 3.55 -9.82 15.36
C GLU A 83 3.68 -11.17 14.68
N THR A 84 3.51 -11.20 13.35
CA THR A 84 3.81 -12.38 12.53
C THR A 84 5.22 -12.91 12.75
N LYS A 85 6.20 -12.10 13.17
CA LYS A 85 7.56 -12.56 13.50
C LYS A 85 7.66 -13.37 14.79
N PHE A 86 6.67 -13.25 15.67
CA PHE A 86 6.63 -13.95 16.96
C PHE A 86 5.73 -15.17 16.93
N ILE A 87 5.04 -15.43 15.82
CA ILE A 87 4.25 -16.65 15.61
C ILE A 87 5.16 -17.87 15.71
N GLU A 88 4.73 -18.87 16.47
CA GLU A 88 5.52 -20.08 16.68
C GLU A 88 5.69 -20.88 15.38
N VAL A 89 6.94 -21.01 14.95
CA VAL A 89 7.37 -21.82 13.81
C VAL A 89 8.36 -22.89 14.26
N LYS A 90 8.57 -23.93 13.46
CA LYS A 90 9.60 -24.93 13.76
C LYS A 90 10.95 -24.26 14.03
N LYS A 91 11.54 -24.56 15.19
CA LYS A 91 12.76 -23.93 15.74
C LYS A 91 13.97 -23.93 14.78
N GLU A 92 14.01 -24.86 13.84
CA GLU A 92 15.12 -25.03 12.89
C GLU A 92 14.84 -24.39 11.51
N ALA A 93 13.63 -23.91 11.25
CA ALA A 93 13.27 -23.33 9.96
C ALA A 93 13.88 -21.92 9.83
N PRO A 94 14.75 -21.66 8.83
CA PRO A 94 15.25 -20.32 8.58
C PRO A 94 14.12 -19.38 8.16
N VAL A 95 14.18 -18.14 8.67
CA VAL A 95 13.24 -17.07 8.32
C VAL A 95 13.86 -16.13 7.28
N ILE A 96 13.16 -15.92 6.17
CA ILE A 96 13.51 -14.98 5.11
C ILE A 96 12.63 -13.74 5.23
N GLY A 97 13.28 -12.58 5.33
CA GLY A 97 12.61 -11.28 5.24
C GLY A 97 12.21 -10.95 3.80
N VAL A 98 10.94 -10.64 3.60
CA VAL A 98 10.37 -10.23 2.32
C VAL A 98 9.83 -8.82 2.41
N GLN A 99 10.13 -8.00 1.41
CA GLN A 99 9.66 -6.62 1.39
C GLN A 99 8.18 -6.55 1.05
N HIS A 100 7.43 -5.75 1.81
CA HIS A 100 5.97 -5.66 1.75
C HIS A 100 5.42 -5.38 0.34
N HIS A 101 5.91 -4.33 -0.31
CA HIS A 101 5.43 -3.92 -1.63
C HIS A 101 5.87 -4.86 -2.75
N HIS A 102 7.01 -5.54 -2.60
CA HIS A 102 7.45 -6.62 -3.46
C HIS A 102 6.52 -7.83 -3.33
N ALA A 103 6.09 -8.18 -2.12
CA ALA A 103 5.09 -9.22 -1.92
C ALA A 103 3.74 -8.85 -2.55
N HIS A 104 3.27 -7.60 -2.44
CA HIS A 104 2.08 -7.13 -3.16
C HIS A 104 2.23 -7.22 -4.68
N HIS A 105 3.41 -6.88 -5.22
CA HIS A 105 3.71 -7.01 -6.64
C HIS A 105 3.58 -8.48 -7.07
N VAL A 106 4.28 -9.37 -6.39
CA VAL A 106 4.38 -10.79 -6.76
C VAL A 106 3.07 -11.54 -6.49
N SER A 107 2.28 -11.15 -5.50
CA SER A 107 0.96 -11.74 -5.27
C SER A 107 0.03 -11.51 -6.46
N CYS A 108 0.05 -10.31 -7.06
CA CYS A 108 -0.72 -10.02 -8.27
C CYS A 108 -0.19 -10.78 -9.49
N MET A 109 1.14 -10.92 -9.59
CA MET A 109 1.78 -11.72 -10.65
C MET A 109 1.36 -13.19 -10.56
N LEU A 110 1.33 -13.78 -9.36
CA LEU A 110 0.86 -15.15 -9.14
C LEU A 110 -0.60 -15.33 -9.55
N ASP A 111 -1.47 -14.40 -9.15
CA ASP A 111 -2.90 -14.46 -9.50
C ASP A 111 -3.12 -14.43 -11.03
N ASN A 112 -2.20 -13.76 -11.75
CA ASN A 112 -2.25 -13.59 -13.20
C ASN A 112 -1.28 -14.50 -13.98
N GLN A 113 -0.61 -15.44 -13.32
CA GLN A 113 0.34 -16.38 -13.95
C GLN A 113 1.48 -15.68 -14.72
N ILE A 114 2.01 -14.59 -14.16
CA ILE A 114 3.13 -13.81 -14.72
C ILE A 114 4.41 -14.20 -14.00
N GLN A 115 5.41 -14.65 -14.76
CA GLN A 115 6.74 -14.99 -14.23
C GLN A 115 7.83 -13.99 -14.65
N ASP A 116 7.72 -13.44 -15.87
CA ASP A 116 8.66 -12.45 -16.38
C ASP A 116 8.62 -11.16 -15.56
N PRO A 117 9.75 -10.46 -15.40
CA PRO A 117 9.77 -9.13 -14.81
C PRO A 117 8.79 -8.17 -15.49
N CYS A 118 8.02 -7.46 -14.68
CA CYS A 118 7.03 -6.48 -15.15
C CYS A 118 6.99 -5.26 -14.23
N PHE A 119 6.25 -4.22 -14.65
CA PHE A 119 6.00 -3.06 -13.81
C PHE A 119 4.96 -3.39 -12.73
N GLY A 120 5.12 -2.83 -11.54
CA GLY A 120 4.13 -2.87 -10.48
C GLY A 120 3.84 -1.47 -9.97
N ILE A 121 2.56 -1.08 -9.95
CA ILE A 121 2.10 0.11 -9.23
C ILE A 121 1.49 -0.38 -7.93
N ILE A 122 2.15 -0.07 -6.81
CA ILE A 122 1.75 -0.55 -5.48
C ILE A 122 1.26 0.64 -4.66
N LEU A 123 -0.06 0.74 -4.49
CA LEU A 123 -0.70 1.83 -3.75
C LEU A 123 -1.33 1.29 -2.46
N ASP A 124 -0.82 1.73 -1.32
CA ASP A 124 -1.17 1.17 -0.01
C ASP A 124 -1.19 2.22 1.11
N GLY A 125 -1.64 1.81 2.29
CA GLY A 125 -1.66 2.63 3.50
C GLY A 125 -0.29 2.77 4.16
N THR A 126 0.34 1.63 4.45
CA THR A 126 1.58 1.54 5.23
C THR A 126 2.32 0.24 4.88
N GLY A 127 3.58 0.33 4.45
CA GLY A 127 4.46 -0.82 4.43
C GLY A 127 5.92 -0.43 4.69
N TYR A 128 6.69 -1.34 5.29
CA TYR A 128 8.07 -1.05 5.67
C TYR A 128 8.98 -0.95 4.45
N GLY A 129 9.61 0.21 4.27
CA GLY A 129 10.60 0.45 3.23
C GLY A 129 11.96 -0.16 3.55
N THR A 130 12.73 -0.47 2.51
CA THR A 130 14.12 -0.94 2.68
C THR A 130 15.07 0.16 3.17
N ASP A 131 14.63 1.42 3.10
CA ASP A 131 15.30 2.62 3.62
C ASP A 131 14.82 3.00 5.03
N GLY A 132 13.98 2.16 5.66
CA GLY A 132 13.39 2.42 6.97
C GLY A 132 12.25 3.45 6.97
N CYS A 133 11.86 3.98 5.79
CA CYS A 133 10.73 4.89 5.65
C CYS A 133 9.42 4.12 5.45
N THR A 134 8.28 4.78 5.60
CA THR A 134 6.98 4.19 5.31
C THR A 134 6.63 4.36 3.83
N TRP A 135 6.52 3.25 3.12
CA TRP A 135 6.15 3.20 1.70
C TRP A 135 4.64 2.94 1.55
N GLY A 136 4.11 3.28 0.37
CA GLY A 136 2.70 3.05 0.03
C GLY A 136 2.26 3.71 -1.27
N PHE A 137 3.19 4.19 -2.08
CA PHE A 137 2.91 4.76 -3.40
C PHE A 137 4.12 4.48 -4.28
N GLU A 138 4.29 3.23 -4.67
CA GLU A 138 5.54 2.70 -5.22
C GLU A 138 5.38 2.25 -6.68
N PHE A 139 6.39 2.54 -7.49
CA PHE A 139 6.51 1.99 -8.84
C PHE A 139 7.72 1.08 -8.85
N LEU A 140 7.47 -0.21 -9.02
CA LEU A 140 8.47 -1.26 -9.01
C LEU A 140 8.64 -1.84 -10.42
N TYR A 141 9.79 -2.42 -10.70
CA TYR A 141 9.98 -3.34 -11.82
C TYR A 141 10.71 -4.59 -11.35
N GLY A 142 10.18 -5.77 -11.60
CA GLY A 142 10.73 -7.00 -11.06
C GLY A 142 9.81 -8.20 -11.19
N ASN A 143 10.21 -9.30 -10.56
CA ASN A 143 9.50 -10.56 -10.45
C ASN A 143 9.68 -11.17 -9.05
N ALA A 144 9.43 -12.47 -8.87
CA ALA A 144 9.59 -13.15 -7.59
C ALA A 144 11.03 -13.10 -7.03
N ALA A 145 12.05 -13.12 -7.88
CA ALA A 145 13.45 -13.14 -7.43
C ALA A 145 13.89 -11.77 -6.91
N GLU A 146 13.63 -10.71 -7.68
CA GLU A 146 14.13 -9.36 -7.40
C GLU A 146 13.16 -8.27 -7.84
N PHE A 147 13.36 -7.07 -7.27
CA PHE A 147 12.67 -5.86 -7.70
C PHE A 147 13.60 -4.65 -7.65
N ARG A 148 13.31 -3.68 -8.52
CA ARG A 148 13.89 -2.34 -8.50
C ARG A 148 12.79 -1.32 -8.24
N ARG A 149 13.02 -0.42 -7.29
CA ARG A 149 12.20 0.77 -7.09
C ARG A 149 12.53 1.81 -8.17
N LEU A 150 11.54 2.19 -8.97
CA LEU A 150 11.68 3.11 -10.10
C LEU A 150 11.11 4.49 -9.81
N ALA A 151 10.01 4.55 -9.06
CA ALA A 151 9.44 5.80 -8.60
C ALA A 151 8.72 5.65 -7.26
N HIS A 152 8.50 6.76 -6.56
CA HIS A 152 7.68 6.81 -5.36
C HIS A 152 7.07 8.20 -5.12
N LEU A 153 6.09 8.28 -4.23
CA LEU A 153 5.61 9.57 -3.71
C LEU A 153 6.67 10.20 -2.80
N ARG A 154 6.87 11.51 -2.94
CA ARG A 154 7.69 12.33 -2.05
C ARG A 154 7.32 12.05 -0.60
N TYR A 155 8.32 11.81 0.23
CA TYR A 155 8.10 11.62 1.65
C TYR A 155 7.62 12.91 2.33
N SER A 156 6.68 12.74 3.24
CA SER A 156 6.18 13.78 4.12
C SER A 156 6.15 13.27 5.57
N PRO A 157 6.21 14.16 6.58
CA PRO A 157 6.20 13.78 7.97
C PRO A 157 4.86 13.18 8.34
N LEU A 158 4.90 12.17 9.22
CA LEU A 158 3.71 11.59 9.85
C LEU A 158 3.74 11.84 11.36
N PRO A 159 3.29 13.02 11.85
CA PRO A 159 3.44 13.40 13.25
C PRO A 159 2.67 12.49 14.21
N GLY A 160 3.40 11.74 15.02
CA GLY A 160 2.87 10.76 15.95
C GLY A 160 2.71 9.34 15.38
N GLY A 161 3.26 9.07 14.19
CA GLY A 161 3.25 7.74 13.57
C GLY A 161 1.83 7.19 13.44
N ASP A 162 1.56 6.05 14.07
CA ASP A 162 0.27 5.36 14.09
C ASP A 162 -0.89 6.25 14.53
N ARG A 163 -0.64 7.25 15.40
CA ARG A 163 -1.69 8.20 15.79
C ARG A 163 -2.20 9.00 14.61
N ALA A 164 -1.36 9.32 13.62
CA ALA A 164 -1.78 10.07 12.44
C ALA A 164 -2.62 9.22 11.46
N VAL A 165 -2.60 7.88 11.59
CA VAL A 165 -3.50 6.97 10.87
C VAL A 165 -4.93 7.13 11.41
N MET A 166 -5.08 7.15 12.74
CA MET A 166 -6.39 7.32 13.40
C MET A 166 -6.83 8.78 13.52
N GLU A 167 -5.89 9.72 13.43
CA GLU A 167 -6.16 11.15 13.44
C GLU A 167 -5.61 11.83 12.16
N PRO A 168 -6.27 11.63 10.99
CA PRO A 168 -5.89 12.24 9.72
C PRO A 168 -5.56 13.74 9.75
N TRP A 169 -6.20 14.50 10.64
CA TRP A 169 -5.91 15.93 10.82
C TRP A 169 -4.44 16.20 11.19
N ARG A 170 -3.75 15.26 11.85
CA ARG A 170 -2.32 15.36 12.19
C ARG A 170 -1.44 15.27 10.96
N ALA A 171 -1.71 14.28 10.10
CA ALA A 171 -1.02 14.11 8.84
C ALA A 171 -1.22 15.33 7.95
N ALA A 172 -2.47 15.83 7.86
CA ALA A 172 -2.78 17.05 7.14
C ALA A 172 -1.96 18.24 7.67
N ALA A 173 -2.05 18.56 8.97
CA ALA A 173 -1.28 19.66 9.56
C ALA A 173 0.23 19.53 9.31
N GLY A 174 0.79 18.32 9.48
CA GLY A 174 2.21 18.06 9.24
C GLY A 174 2.64 18.29 7.79
N MET A 175 1.86 17.79 6.83
CA MET A 175 2.11 17.98 5.40
C MET A 175 1.98 19.46 5.00
N LEU A 176 0.99 20.17 5.53
CA LEU A 176 0.80 21.60 5.24
C LEU A 176 1.98 22.44 5.73
N MET A 177 2.43 22.20 6.97
CA MET A 177 3.53 22.98 7.55
C MET A 177 4.89 22.65 6.91
N GLU A 178 5.11 21.42 6.45
CA GLU A 178 6.32 21.10 5.69
C GLU A 178 6.26 21.63 4.25
N GLY A 179 5.11 21.50 3.58
CA GLY A 179 4.93 21.92 2.19
C GLY A 179 4.88 23.43 2.00
N PHE A 180 4.33 24.15 2.98
CA PHE A 180 4.08 25.60 2.92
C PHE A 180 4.52 26.26 4.25
N PRO A 181 5.82 26.53 4.45
CA PRO A 181 6.33 27.02 5.73
C PRO A 181 5.75 28.36 6.20
N ASP A 182 5.36 29.23 5.27
CA ASP A 182 4.84 30.57 5.57
C ASP A 182 3.32 30.55 5.82
N GLU A 183 2.55 29.80 5.03
CA GLU A 183 1.08 29.78 5.09
C GLU A 183 0.49 28.55 5.79
N GLY A 184 1.20 27.42 5.78
CA GLY A 184 0.68 26.11 6.15
C GLY A 184 0.13 26.02 7.57
N ARG A 185 0.76 26.74 8.51
CA ARG A 185 0.28 26.81 9.91
C ARG A 185 -1.05 27.55 10.03
N GLU A 186 -1.18 28.69 9.35
CA GLU A 186 -2.42 29.48 9.35
C GLU A 186 -3.56 28.69 8.67
N MET A 187 -3.24 27.99 7.58
CA MET A 187 -4.19 27.09 6.92
C MET A 187 -4.62 25.94 7.84
N ALA A 188 -3.69 25.32 8.57
CA ALA A 188 -4.01 24.30 9.55
C ALA A 188 -4.94 24.84 10.66
N TYR A 189 -4.71 26.05 11.18
CA TYR A 189 -5.65 26.65 12.14
C TYR A 189 -7.02 26.90 11.54
N ARG A 190 -7.09 27.30 10.27
CA ARG A 190 -8.36 27.55 9.58
C ARG A 190 -9.14 26.27 9.37
N PHE A 191 -8.49 25.18 8.95
CA PHE A 191 -9.15 23.89 8.72
C PHE A 191 -9.47 23.15 10.02
N PHE A 192 -8.66 23.34 11.07
CA PHE A 192 -8.82 22.66 12.36
C PHE A 192 -8.86 23.65 13.54
N PRO A 193 -9.87 24.54 13.61
CA PRO A 193 -9.91 25.66 14.57
C PRO A 193 -9.92 25.23 16.04
N GLY A 194 -10.43 24.04 16.35
CA GLY A 194 -10.44 23.47 17.70
C GLY A 194 -9.16 22.73 18.10
N LYS A 195 -8.06 22.88 17.34
CA LYS A 195 -6.82 22.11 17.54
C LYS A 195 -5.56 22.97 17.57
N LYS A 196 -5.67 24.28 17.85
CA LYS A 196 -4.55 25.22 17.74
C LYS A 196 -3.33 24.80 18.56
N GLU A 197 -3.52 24.47 19.84
CA GLU A 197 -2.43 24.04 20.72
C GLU A 197 -1.78 22.74 20.23
N ALA A 198 -2.59 21.83 19.68
CA ALA A 198 -2.09 20.57 19.13
C ALA A 198 -1.34 20.78 17.80
N ILE A 199 -1.77 21.74 16.98
CA ILE A 199 -1.06 22.15 15.75
C ILE A 199 0.30 22.74 16.11
N ASP A 200 0.40 23.55 17.16
CA ASP A 200 1.67 24.13 17.62
C ASP A 200 2.67 23.06 18.02
N LEU A 201 2.19 22.03 18.71
CA LEU A 201 3.00 20.86 19.03
C LEU A 201 3.42 20.10 17.77
N ILE A 202 2.52 19.92 16.80
CA ILE A 202 2.85 19.26 15.52
C ILE A 202 3.91 20.07 14.76
N ASP A 203 3.82 21.40 14.72
CA ASP A 203 4.82 22.26 14.06
C ASP A 203 6.20 22.02 14.67
N GLN A 204 6.29 21.99 16.01
CA GLN A 204 7.53 21.66 16.72
C GLN A 204 8.03 20.25 16.38
N MET A 205 7.14 19.25 16.38
CA MET A 205 7.49 17.87 16.02
C MET A 205 8.05 17.77 14.60
N VAL A 206 7.46 18.49 13.64
CA VAL A 206 7.90 18.51 12.24
C VAL A 206 9.25 19.21 12.10
N ARG A 207 9.40 20.41 12.65
CA ARG A 207 10.64 21.19 12.59
C ARG A 207 11.83 20.49 13.25
N LEU A 208 11.59 19.84 14.39
CA LEU A 208 12.62 19.12 15.16
C LEU A 208 12.77 17.65 14.75
N ARG A 209 11.99 17.16 13.78
CA ARG A 209 11.96 15.75 13.35
C ARG A 209 11.74 14.76 14.51
N LEU A 210 10.88 15.14 15.46
CA LEU A 210 10.56 14.33 16.64
C LEU A 210 9.30 13.50 16.38
N ASN A 211 9.40 12.16 16.45
CA ASN A 211 8.29 11.24 16.24
C ASN A 211 7.47 11.55 14.97
N THR A 212 8.19 11.91 13.90
CA THR A 212 7.64 12.26 12.59
C THR A 212 8.28 11.38 11.51
N PRO A 213 8.03 10.05 11.55
CA PRO A 213 8.57 9.15 10.54
C PRO A 213 8.18 9.63 9.13
N PRO A 214 9.13 9.60 8.17
CA PRO A 214 8.84 9.95 6.78
C PRO A 214 7.96 8.89 6.12
N ALA A 215 6.89 9.33 5.46
CA ALA A 215 5.93 8.47 4.80
C ALA A 215 5.59 8.98 3.39
N GLY A 216 5.55 8.08 2.42
CA GLY A 216 5.17 8.34 1.03
C GLY A 216 4.08 7.38 0.62
N THR A 217 2.88 7.54 1.20
CA THR A 217 1.81 6.54 1.04
C THR A 217 0.54 7.12 0.41
N CYS A 218 -0.14 6.27 -0.36
CA CYS A 218 -1.42 6.61 -0.96
C CYS A 218 -2.49 6.80 0.12
N GLY A 219 -2.55 5.91 1.12
CA GLY A 219 -3.53 6.01 2.20
C GLY A 219 -3.43 7.34 2.97
N ARG A 220 -2.22 7.77 3.36
CA ARG A 220 -2.06 9.03 4.10
C ARG A 220 -2.34 10.25 3.24
N LEU A 221 -2.02 10.22 1.95
CA LEU A 221 -2.40 11.28 1.00
C LEU A 221 -3.93 11.45 0.92
N PHE A 222 -4.68 10.35 0.86
CA PHE A 222 -6.14 10.36 0.89
C PHE A 222 -6.69 10.86 2.23
N ASP A 223 -6.13 10.42 3.34
CA ASP A 223 -6.51 10.86 4.68
C ASP A 223 -6.31 12.37 4.86
N VAL A 224 -5.21 12.92 4.33
CA VAL A 224 -4.92 14.37 4.35
C VAL A 224 -6.00 15.15 3.62
N VAL A 225 -6.35 14.75 2.40
CA VAL A 225 -7.40 15.44 1.61
C VAL A 225 -8.75 15.31 2.31
N SER A 226 -9.08 14.12 2.82
CA SER A 226 -10.30 13.87 3.59
C SER A 226 -10.40 14.77 4.83
N ALA A 227 -9.30 14.97 5.57
CA ALA A 227 -9.24 15.87 6.71
C ALA A 227 -9.41 17.34 6.30
N VAL A 228 -8.70 17.81 5.25
CA VAL A 228 -8.82 19.20 4.75
C VAL A 228 -10.25 19.53 4.30
N LEU A 229 -10.94 18.57 3.68
CA LEU A 229 -12.32 18.75 3.25
C LEU A 229 -13.33 18.73 4.40
N GLY A 230 -12.90 18.33 5.60
CA GLY A 230 -13.76 18.20 6.79
C GLY A 230 -14.55 16.88 6.83
N LEU A 231 -14.13 15.87 6.07
CA LEU A 231 -14.82 14.58 5.99
C LEU A 231 -14.41 13.66 7.14
N CYS A 232 -13.10 13.58 7.44
CA CYS A 232 -12.58 12.73 8.49
C CYS A 232 -11.41 13.39 9.21
N HIS A 233 -11.65 13.91 10.42
CA HIS A 233 -10.56 14.37 11.29
C HIS A 233 -10.02 13.23 12.15
N THR A 234 -10.91 12.38 12.67
CA THR A 234 -10.57 11.22 13.50
C THR A 234 -11.32 10.01 12.95
N ALA A 235 -10.59 8.95 12.66
CA ALA A 235 -11.10 7.71 12.10
C ALA A 235 -11.48 6.73 13.22
N ALA A 236 -12.48 5.90 12.98
CA ALA A 236 -12.87 4.76 13.81
C ALA A 236 -12.14 3.47 13.41
N TYR A 237 -11.66 3.39 12.17
CA TYR A 237 -10.88 2.29 11.62
C TYR A 237 -9.95 2.81 10.52
N GLU A 238 -8.87 2.06 10.23
CA GLU A 238 -7.94 2.45 9.18
C GLU A 238 -8.60 2.48 7.79
N GLY A 239 -8.39 3.58 7.06
CA GLY A 239 -8.93 3.77 5.71
C GLY A 239 -10.29 4.47 5.66
N GLN A 240 -10.92 4.79 6.80
CA GLN A 240 -12.20 5.52 6.81
C GLN A 240 -12.14 6.84 6.04
N GLY A 241 -11.03 7.59 6.18
CA GLY A 241 -10.83 8.86 5.48
C GLY A 241 -10.84 8.70 3.95
N ALA A 242 -10.14 7.68 3.47
CA ALA A 242 -10.09 7.32 2.05
C ALA A 242 -11.46 6.86 1.50
N VAL A 243 -12.21 6.05 2.26
CA VAL A 243 -13.56 5.60 1.87
C VAL A 243 -14.50 6.79 1.71
N LEU A 244 -14.57 7.67 2.71
CA LEU A 244 -15.43 8.86 2.66
C LEU A 244 -15.09 9.79 1.49
N LEU A 245 -13.79 9.95 1.19
CA LEU A 245 -13.35 10.75 0.06
C LEU A 245 -13.74 10.09 -1.28
N THR A 246 -13.68 8.76 -1.36
CA THR A 246 -14.11 7.99 -2.53
C THR A 246 -15.61 8.16 -2.77
N ASP A 247 -16.44 8.08 -1.72
CA ASP A 247 -17.89 8.29 -1.81
C ASP A 247 -18.24 9.68 -2.37
N CYS A 248 -17.52 10.71 -1.94
CA CYS A 248 -17.65 12.08 -2.49
C CYS A 248 -17.35 12.11 -4.00
N ALA A 249 -16.25 11.49 -4.43
CA ALA A 249 -15.90 11.43 -5.85
C ALA A 249 -16.91 10.62 -6.67
N MET A 250 -17.45 9.52 -6.14
CA MET A 250 -18.49 8.72 -6.80
C MET A 250 -19.78 9.52 -6.99
N LYS A 251 -20.22 10.28 -5.98
CA LYS A 251 -21.39 11.17 -6.10
C LYS A 251 -21.23 12.22 -7.19
N ALA A 252 -20.03 12.78 -7.36
CA ALA A 252 -19.74 13.70 -8.44
C ALA A 252 -19.86 13.01 -9.82
N LEU A 253 -19.31 11.80 -9.97
CA LEU A 253 -19.41 11.01 -11.20
C LEU A 253 -20.85 10.63 -11.54
N GLU A 254 -21.66 10.23 -10.55
CA GLU A 254 -23.08 9.90 -10.73
C GLU A 254 -23.91 11.08 -11.23
N ARG A 255 -23.49 12.31 -10.89
CA ARG A 255 -24.08 13.56 -11.40
C ARG A 255 -23.54 13.96 -12.79
N GLY A 256 -22.66 13.16 -13.38
CA GLY A 256 -22.03 13.44 -14.67
C GLY A 256 -20.96 14.54 -14.61
N ALA A 257 -20.37 14.78 -13.43
CA ALA A 257 -19.27 15.74 -13.32
C ALA A 257 -18.02 15.20 -14.00
N GLU A 258 -17.31 16.08 -14.69
CA GLU A 258 -15.97 15.84 -15.22
C GLU A 258 -14.98 16.75 -14.50
N ALA A 259 -13.73 16.30 -14.39
CA ALA A 259 -12.68 17.07 -13.73
C ALA A 259 -11.33 16.85 -14.43
N GLU A 260 -10.58 17.93 -14.61
CA GLU A 260 -9.16 17.89 -15.00
C GLU A 260 -8.27 17.70 -13.77
N SER A 261 -7.10 17.06 -13.90
CA SER A 261 -6.18 16.91 -12.77
C SER A 261 -5.72 18.27 -12.20
N TYR A 262 -5.38 18.28 -10.91
CA TYR A 262 -4.55 19.32 -10.32
C TYR A 262 -3.11 19.24 -10.85
N SER A 263 -2.34 20.30 -10.62
CA SER A 263 -0.91 20.31 -10.90
C SER A 263 -0.17 19.37 -9.95
N TRP A 264 0.83 18.67 -10.46
CA TRP A 264 1.76 17.87 -9.67
C TRP A 264 3.14 17.93 -10.34
N LEU A 265 4.19 17.64 -9.58
CA LEU A 265 5.56 17.67 -10.09
C LEU A 265 6.19 16.29 -10.03
N SER A 266 7.21 16.07 -10.85
CA SER A 266 8.11 14.94 -10.67
C SER A 266 9.56 15.38 -10.84
N SER A 267 10.44 14.78 -10.05
CA SER A 267 11.88 14.98 -10.13
C SER A 267 12.60 13.64 -10.05
N VAL A 268 13.86 13.57 -10.44
CA VAL A 268 14.67 12.35 -10.26
C VAL A 268 15.67 12.62 -9.15
N LYS A 269 15.70 11.78 -8.13
CA LYS A 269 16.66 11.80 -7.01
C LYS A 269 17.29 10.42 -6.91
N ASP A 270 18.62 10.37 -6.91
CA ASP A 270 19.40 9.12 -6.82
C ASP A 270 18.95 8.02 -7.82
N GLY A 271 18.55 8.43 -9.02
CA GLY A 271 18.10 7.52 -10.08
C GLY A 271 16.70 6.93 -9.90
N VAL A 272 15.93 7.43 -8.93
CA VAL A 272 14.53 7.10 -8.66
C VAL A 272 13.67 8.34 -8.88
N LEU A 273 12.52 8.18 -9.54
CA LEU A 273 11.60 9.29 -9.80
C LEU A 273 10.73 9.55 -8.55
N GLU A 274 10.73 10.78 -8.07
CA GLU A 274 9.89 11.22 -6.97
C GLU A 274 8.70 12.03 -7.50
N ILE A 275 7.49 11.68 -7.07
CA ILE A 275 6.23 12.36 -7.38
C ILE A 275 5.91 13.34 -6.25
N ASP A 276 5.68 14.60 -6.55
CA ASP A 276 5.33 15.63 -5.57
C ASP A 276 3.89 16.14 -5.78
N MET A 277 3.04 15.83 -4.80
CA MET A 277 1.63 16.22 -4.75
C MET A 277 1.38 17.53 -4.01
N MET A 278 2.41 18.21 -3.49
CA MET A 278 2.25 19.49 -2.80
C MET A 278 1.51 20.53 -3.65
N PRO A 279 1.79 20.72 -4.97
CA PRO A 279 1.03 21.67 -5.77
C PRO A 279 -0.48 21.34 -5.83
N ALA A 280 -0.83 20.06 -5.89
CA ALA A 280 -2.22 19.62 -5.85
C ALA A 280 -2.86 19.92 -4.50
N LEU A 281 -2.16 19.66 -3.39
CA LEU A 281 -2.65 20.00 -2.05
C LEU A 281 -2.87 21.51 -1.89
N TRP A 282 -1.99 22.35 -2.46
CA TRP A 282 -2.18 23.80 -2.47
C TRP A 282 -3.47 24.21 -3.18
N GLU A 283 -3.70 23.70 -4.39
CA GLU A 283 -4.92 23.96 -5.15
C GLU A 283 -6.18 23.47 -4.41
N ILE A 284 -6.13 22.26 -3.83
CA ILE A 284 -7.22 21.68 -3.04
C ILE A 284 -7.61 22.59 -1.87
N MET A 285 -6.62 23.09 -1.12
CA MET A 285 -6.88 23.97 0.02
C MET A 285 -7.45 25.31 -0.38
N ARG A 286 -7.00 25.86 -1.52
CA ARG A 286 -7.56 27.09 -2.08
C ARG A 286 -9.02 26.89 -2.48
N GLU A 287 -9.32 25.85 -3.25
CA GLU A 287 -10.68 25.52 -3.66
C GLU A 287 -11.59 25.29 -2.45
N LYS A 288 -11.10 24.61 -1.41
CA LYS A 288 -11.83 24.45 -0.15
C LYS A 288 -12.11 25.79 0.53
N SER A 289 -11.14 26.70 0.55
CA SER A 289 -11.29 28.04 1.15
C SER A 289 -12.21 28.96 0.34
N GLU A 290 -12.32 28.73 -0.96
CA GLU A 290 -13.24 29.40 -1.90
C GLU A 290 -14.66 28.80 -1.83
N GLY A 291 -14.88 27.75 -1.03
CA GLY A 291 -16.20 27.16 -0.78
C GLY A 291 -16.65 26.14 -1.82
N LYS A 292 -15.73 25.62 -2.63
CA LYS A 292 -16.04 24.57 -3.61
C LYS A 292 -16.50 23.28 -2.92
N SER A 293 -17.36 22.53 -3.61
CA SER A 293 -17.96 21.30 -3.09
C SER A 293 -16.89 20.23 -2.79
N PRO A 294 -16.96 19.53 -1.63
CA PRO A 294 -16.10 18.37 -1.36
C PRO A 294 -16.19 17.29 -2.44
N ASP A 295 -17.37 17.08 -3.04
CA ASP A 295 -17.58 16.08 -4.10
C ASP A 295 -16.72 16.39 -5.33
N GLU A 296 -16.68 17.66 -5.75
CA GLU A 296 -15.90 18.12 -6.91
C GLU A 296 -14.40 18.06 -6.64
N ILE A 297 -13.97 18.51 -5.46
CA ILE A 297 -12.55 18.46 -5.06
C ILE A 297 -12.08 17.00 -4.98
N ALA A 298 -12.89 16.12 -4.39
CA ALA A 298 -12.60 14.70 -4.29
C ALA A 298 -12.42 14.08 -5.68
N LEU A 299 -13.33 14.33 -6.62
CA LEU A 299 -13.21 13.83 -7.99
C LEU A 299 -11.93 14.34 -8.67
N ARG A 300 -11.65 15.64 -8.56
CA ARG A 300 -10.45 16.26 -9.13
C ARG A 300 -9.16 15.66 -8.54
N PHE A 301 -9.14 15.40 -7.23
CA PHE A 301 -8.04 14.72 -6.55
C PHE A 301 -7.84 13.29 -7.06
N HIS A 302 -8.90 12.49 -7.19
CA HIS A 302 -8.79 11.14 -7.75
C HIS A 302 -8.24 11.16 -9.19
N ARG A 303 -8.71 12.09 -10.02
CA ARG A 303 -8.17 12.29 -11.38
C ARG A 303 -6.67 12.61 -11.36
N THR A 304 -6.22 13.39 -10.39
CA THR A 304 -4.81 13.76 -10.21
C THR A 304 -3.96 12.55 -9.88
N VAL A 305 -4.41 11.70 -8.96
CA VAL A 305 -3.71 10.44 -8.62
C VAL A 305 -3.63 9.53 -9.85
N ILE A 306 -4.75 9.32 -10.55
CA ILE A 306 -4.80 8.52 -11.78
C ILE A 306 -3.80 9.05 -12.82
N GLU A 307 -3.88 10.35 -13.12
CA GLU A 307 -3.04 10.99 -14.14
C GLU A 307 -1.55 10.89 -13.79
N SER A 308 -1.20 11.09 -12.51
CA SER A 308 0.19 10.95 -12.05
C SER A 308 0.71 9.53 -12.24
N CYS A 309 -0.09 8.51 -11.91
CA CYS A 309 0.30 7.11 -12.08
C CYS A 309 0.49 6.76 -13.56
N VAL A 310 -0.43 7.19 -14.41
CA VAL A 310 -0.37 6.94 -15.87
C VAL A 310 0.85 7.63 -16.47
N SER A 311 1.01 8.93 -16.22
CA SER A 311 2.12 9.73 -16.74
C SER A 311 3.49 9.23 -16.28
N VAL A 312 3.63 8.85 -15.01
CA VAL A 312 4.89 8.31 -14.48
C VAL A 312 5.21 6.95 -15.11
N THR A 313 4.23 6.06 -15.22
CA THR A 313 4.44 4.74 -15.83
C THR A 313 4.81 4.85 -17.31
N GLU A 314 4.13 5.73 -18.05
CA GLU A 314 4.46 6.03 -19.46
C GLU A 314 5.90 6.54 -19.59
N LYS A 315 6.30 7.48 -18.74
CA LYS A 315 7.67 8.01 -18.70
C LYS A 315 8.69 6.91 -18.40
N LEU A 316 8.43 6.06 -17.41
CA LEU A 316 9.30 4.93 -17.05
C LEU A 316 9.41 3.92 -18.19
N ALA A 317 8.31 3.57 -18.86
CA ALA A 317 8.30 2.68 -20.01
C ALA A 317 9.08 3.28 -21.19
N SER A 318 8.94 4.59 -21.42
CA SER A 318 9.62 5.31 -22.51
C SER A 318 11.15 5.34 -22.33
N VAL A 319 11.64 5.66 -21.12
CA VAL A 319 13.10 5.68 -20.84
C VAL A 319 13.71 4.28 -20.76
N HIS A 320 12.87 3.24 -20.66
CA HIS A 320 13.28 1.85 -20.62
C HIS A 320 12.60 1.01 -21.72
N PRO A 321 12.98 1.20 -23.01
CA PRO A 321 12.28 0.58 -24.15
C PRO A 321 12.36 -0.95 -24.21
N LYS A 322 13.31 -1.55 -23.49
CA LYS A 322 13.53 -3.01 -23.46
C LYS A 322 12.71 -3.73 -22.39
N LEU A 323 12.11 -3.00 -21.45
CA LEU A 323 11.35 -3.60 -20.35
C LEU A 323 9.96 -4.02 -20.84
N ASN A 324 9.47 -5.12 -20.28
CA ASN A 324 8.14 -5.64 -20.57
C ASN A 324 7.06 -4.57 -20.28
N ARG A 325 6.01 -4.49 -21.11
CA ARG A 325 4.90 -3.52 -20.99
C ARG A 325 3.73 -4.02 -20.14
N LYS A 326 3.87 -5.18 -19.50
CA LYS A 326 2.94 -5.64 -18.47
C LYS A 326 3.04 -4.76 -17.22
N VAL A 327 1.91 -4.42 -16.64
CA VAL A 327 1.78 -3.65 -15.39
C VAL A 327 0.82 -4.37 -14.45
N VAL A 328 1.22 -4.66 -13.22
CA VAL A 328 0.30 -5.11 -12.18
C VAL A 328 -0.12 -3.95 -11.27
N LEU A 329 -1.38 -3.96 -10.82
CA LEU A 329 -1.93 -3.01 -9.86
C LEU A 329 -2.24 -3.76 -8.56
N SER A 330 -1.58 -3.38 -7.45
CA SER A 330 -1.68 -4.08 -6.17
C SER A 330 -1.53 -3.13 -4.97
N GLY A 331 -1.83 -3.59 -3.76
CA GLY A 331 -1.92 -2.77 -2.56
C GLY A 331 -3.36 -2.32 -2.26
N GLY A 332 -3.64 -2.07 -0.97
CA GLY A 332 -5.00 -1.88 -0.47
C GLY A 332 -5.75 -0.70 -1.08
N SER A 333 -5.06 0.30 -1.62
CA SER A 333 -5.72 1.46 -2.24
C SER A 333 -6.43 1.12 -3.55
N PHE A 334 -6.10 -0.01 -4.20
CA PHE A 334 -6.85 -0.50 -5.38
C PHE A 334 -8.18 -1.17 -5.03
N GLN A 335 -8.59 -1.21 -3.76
CA GLN A 335 -10.00 -1.39 -3.39
C GLN A 335 -10.86 -0.21 -3.88
N ASN A 336 -10.26 0.96 -4.11
CA ASN A 336 -10.94 2.11 -4.69
C ASN A 336 -11.24 1.88 -6.19
N PRO A 337 -12.52 1.73 -6.60
CA PRO A 337 -12.86 1.41 -7.97
C PRO A 337 -12.56 2.54 -8.96
N ILE A 338 -12.50 3.80 -8.50
CA ILE A 338 -12.14 4.96 -9.33
C ILE A 338 -10.67 4.86 -9.73
N LEU A 339 -9.79 4.60 -8.77
CA LEU A 339 -8.36 4.42 -9.03
C LEU A 339 -8.10 3.22 -9.93
N THR A 340 -8.66 2.06 -9.58
CA THR A 340 -8.42 0.80 -10.32
C THR A 340 -8.85 0.91 -11.77
N LYS A 341 -10.07 1.38 -12.03
CA LYS A 341 -10.57 1.54 -13.40
C LYS A 341 -9.86 2.67 -14.14
N GLY A 342 -9.63 3.80 -13.47
CA GLY A 342 -9.02 4.98 -14.07
C GLY A 342 -7.57 4.76 -14.48
N ILE A 343 -6.75 4.16 -13.60
CA ILE A 343 -5.35 3.83 -13.88
C ILE A 343 -5.28 2.75 -14.96
N ALA A 344 -6.07 1.68 -14.85
CA ALA A 344 -6.07 0.62 -15.86
C ALA A 344 -6.40 1.14 -17.26
N ALA A 345 -7.50 1.91 -17.41
CA ALA A 345 -7.88 2.49 -18.68
C ALA A 345 -6.84 3.48 -19.21
N GLY A 346 -6.28 4.33 -18.34
CA GLY A 346 -5.24 5.28 -18.72
C GLY A 346 -3.98 4.59 -19.25
N LEU A 347 -3.50 3.54 -18.57
CA LEU A 347 -2.32 2.78 -19.00
C LEU A 347 -2.57 1.99 -20.29
N GLN A 348 -3.75 1.39 -20.44
CA GLN A 348 -4.13 0.69 -21.68
C GLN A 348 -4.15 1.62 -22.89
N SER A 349 -4.55 2.88 -22.71
CA SER A 349 -4.48 3.91 -23.77
C SER A 349 -3.05 4.29 -24.18
N LYS A 350 -2.04 3.84 -23.42
CA LYS A 350 -0.60 4.06 -23.64
C LYS A 350 0.13 2.76 -24.05
N ASP A 351 -0.60 1.79 -24.58
CA ASP A 351 -0.08 0.49 -25.04
C ASP A 351 0.59 -0.36 -23.93
N LEU A 352 0.19 -0.16 -22.66
CA LEU A 352 0.57 -1.06 -21.57
C LEU A 352 -0.51 -2.11 -21.31
N THR A 353 -0.09 -3.33 -20.97
CA THR A 353 -1.01 -4.42 -20.62
C THR A 353 -1.19 -4.47 -19.11
N VAL A 354 -2.40 -4.20 -18.63
CA VAL A 354 -2.67 -4.06 -17.19
C VAL A 354 -3.30 -5.34 -16.63
N TYR A 355 -2.83 -5.74 -15.46
CA TYR A 355 -3.33 -6.86 -14.67
C TYR A 355 -3.72 -6.37 -13.28
N THR A 356 -4.85 -6.87 -12.80
CA THR A 356 -5.33 -6.65 -11.44
C THR A 356 -5.53 -8.00 -10.78
N HIS A 357 -5.66 -7.97 -9.47
CA HIS A 357 -6.14 -9.12 -8.70
C HIS A 357 -7.55 -9.58 -9.15
N ASN A 358 -7.79 -10.88 -9.10
CA ASN A 358 -9.04 -11.56 -9.43
C ASN A 358 -9.45 -12.53 -8.31
N ARG A 359 -8.54 -13.39 -7.85
CA ARG A 359 -8.80 -14.38 -6.79
C ARG A 359 -8.05 -14.05 -5.50
N ILE A 360 -6.81 -13.59 -5.61
CA ILE A 360 -6.04 -13.11 -4.45
C ILE A 360 -6.52 -11.70 -4.13
N PRO A 361 -6.74 -11.31 -2.86
CA PRO A 361 -7.08 -9.92 -2.55
C PRO A 361 -5.89 -8.98 -2.78
N CYS A 362 -6.16 -7.78 -3.29
CA CYS A 362 -5.13 -6.75 -3.51
C CYS A 362 -4.57 -6.10 -2.24
N HIS A 363 -5.24 -6.30 -1.10
CA HIS A 363 -4.81 -5.82 0.21
C HIS A 363 -3.99 -6.89 0.95
N ASP A 364 -3.55 -6.57 2.14
CA ASP A 364 -2.66 -7.38 2.99
C ASP A 364 -2.98 -8.87 3.17
N GLY A 365 -4.26 -9.25 3.13
CA GLY A 365 -4.68 -10.65 3.08
C GLY A 365 -4.13 -11.47 1.91
N GLY A 366 -3.63 -10.84 0.84
CA GLY A 366 -2.98 -11.49 -0.29
C GLY A 366 -1.45 -11.54 -0.18
N LEU A 367 -0.87 -10.86 0.82
CA LEU A 367 0.57 -10.64 0.94
C LEU A 367 1.34 -11.95 1.10
N ALA A 368 0.80 -12.90 1.88
CA ALA A 368 1.43 -14.19 2.14
C ALA A 368 1.69 -15.00 0.86
N ALA A 369 0.80 -14.91 -0.13
CA ALA A 369 0.98 -15.61 -1.40
C ALA A 369 2.21 -15.08 -2.17
N GLY A 370 2.39 -13.76 -2.19
CA GLY A 370 3.58 -13.14 -2.79
C GLY A 370 4.86 -13.44 -2.02
N GLN A 371 4.81 -13.39 -0.68
CA GLN A 371 5.94 -13.76 0.18
C GLN A 371 6.43 -15.19 -0.07
N LEU A 372 5.49 -16.13 -0.21
CA LEU A 372 5.82 -17.53 -0.45
C LEU A 372 6.55 -17.73 -1.79
N LEU A 373 6.07 -17.08 -2.86
CA LEU A 373 6.70 -17.18 -4.18
C LEU A 373 8.07 -16.51 -4.22
N ILE A 374 8.24 -15.37 -3.55
CA ILE A 374 9.56 -14.72 -3.40
C ILE A 374 10.56 -15.63 -2.67
N ALA A 375 10.10 -16.30 -1.61
CA ALA A 375 10.94 -17.26 -0.89
C ALA A 375 11.29 -18.49 -1.76
N ALA A 376 10.37 -18.96 -2.60
CA ALA A 376 10.62 -20.05 -3.54
C ALA A 376 11.72 -19.70 -4.54
N GLY A 377 11.65 -18.53 -5.18
CA GLY A 377 12.69 -18.05 -6.10
C GLY A 377 14.07 -17.97 -5.43
N ARG A 378 14.15 -17.42 -4.22
CA ARG A 378 15.42 -17.31 -3.46
C ARG A 378 15.99 -18.66 -2.99
N LYS A 379 15.15 -19.66 -2.74
CA LYS A 379 15.58 -21.02 -2.36
C LYS A 379 16.31 -21.71 -3.52
N GLN A 380 15.85 -21.50 -4.75
CA GLN A 380 16.48 -22.08 -5.95
C GLN A 380 17.88 -21.50 -6.20
N GLU A 381 18.08 -20.20 -6.00
CA GLU A 381 19.39 -19.55 -6.16
C GLU A 381 20.46 -20.01 -5.15
N ARG A 382 20.05 -20.51 -3.98
CA ARG A 382 20.98 -21.03 -2.95
C ARG A 382 21.27 -22.53 -3.09
N GLY A 383 20.48 -23.24 -3.87
CA GLY A 383 20.58 -24.69 -4.07
C GLY A 383 21.24 -25.10 -5.38
N GLY A 384 21.50 -24.16 -6.30
CA GLY A 384 22.35 -24.34 -7.48
C GLY A 384 23.73 -23.74 -7.26
#